data_AF-A0A496TMC6-F1
#
_entry.id   AF-A0A496TMC6-F1
#
_cell.length_a   1.000
_cell.length_b   1.000
_cell.length_c   1.000
_cell.angle_alpha   90.00
_cell.angle_beta   90.00
_cell.angle_gamma   90.00
#
_symmetry.space_group_name_H-M   'P 1'
#
loop_
_entity.id
_entity.type
_entity.pdbx_description
1 polymer ?
#
loop_
_entity_poly.entity_id
_entity_poly.type
_entity_poly.pdbx_seq_one_letter_code
_entity_poly.pdbx_strand_id
1 'polypeptide(L)'
;MEFYLSKMSDIELNIYNMLCHKIKILISKKQTPGTYSIIWDGEMDNGMNTPSGMYFYRLKTHRFTEIKKNVVLEIVSNDQMNI
;
A
#
# COMPACT_ATOMS: atom_id res chain seq x y z
N MET A 1 4.86 -3.23 -4.98
CA MET A 1 3.64 -2.81 -5.69
C MET A 1 4.05 -2.06 -6.93
N GLU A 2 3.56 -2.44 -8.11
CA GLU A 2 4.00 -1.87 -9.39
C GLU A 2 2.82 -1.32 -10.19
N PHE A 3 3.01 -0.12 -10.75
CA PHE A 3 2.04 0.51 -11.64
C PHE A 3 2.72 1.43 -12.66
N TYR A 4 2.01 1.70 -13.74
CA TYR A 4 2.44 2.61 -14.80
C TYR A 4 1.46 3.76 -14.93
N LEU A 5 1.98 4.98 -15.03
CA LEU A 5 1.21 6.18 -15.35
C LEU A 5 1.50 6.58 -16.80
N SER A 6 0.46 6.58 -17.64
CA SER A 6 0.55 7.06 -19.03
C SER A 6 0.59 8.58 -19.15
N LYS A 7 0.16 9.30 -18.10
CA LYS A 7 0.08 10.76 -18.07
C LYS A 7 0.23 11.28 -16.65
N MET A 8 0.63 12.55 -16.55
CA MET A 8 0.68 13.25 -15.27
C MET A 8 -0.69 13.19 -14.58
N SER A 9 -0.71 12.71 -13.35
CA SER A 9 -1.96 12.43 -12.61
C SER A 9 -1.78 12.69 -11.12
N ASP A 10 -2.82 13.19 -10.46
CA ASP A 10 -2.93 13.15 -9.00
C ASP A 10 -3.23 11.72 -8.58
N ILE A 11 -2.37 11.15 -7.73
CA ILE A 11 -2.49 9.77 -7.29
C ILE A 11 -2.63 9.68 -5.77
N GLU A 12 -3.49 8.75 -5.35
CA GLU A 12 -3.59 8.28 -3.97
C GLU A 12 -3.31 6.77 -3.96
N LEU A 13 -2.23 6.37 -3.29
CA LEU A 13 -1.91 4.98 -3.01
C LEU A 13 -2.10 4.73 -1.52
N ASN A 14 -3.07 3.88 -1.20
CA ASN A 14 -3.49 3.61 0.17
C ASN A 14 -3.45 2.11 0.46
N ILE A 15 -3.14 1.73 1.70
CA ILE A 15 -3.22 0.35 2.20
C ILE A 15 -4.48 0.18 3.06
N TYR A 16 -5.11 -0.98 2.91
CA TYR A 16 -6.33 -1.37 3.60
C TYR A 16 -6.22 -2.76 4.21
N ASN A 17 -6.92 -2.96 5.33
CA ASN A 17 -7.15 -4.29 5.88
C ASN A 17 -8.36 -4.98 5.21
N MET A 18 -8.62 -6.24 5.59
CA MET A 18 -9.73 -7.04 5.06
C MET A 18 -11.14 -6.48 5.27
N LEU A 19 -11.30 -5.54 6.22
CA LEU A 19 -12.56 -4.84 6.47
C LEU A 19 -12.69 -3.55 5.64
N CYS A 20 -11.80 -3.34 4.66
CA CYS A 20 -11.72 -2.11 3.87
C CYS A 20 -11.46 -0.85 4.71
N HIS A 21 -10.87 -0.98 5.90
CA HIS A 21 -10.38 0.17 6.65
C HIS A 21 -9.02 0.59 6.11
N LYS A 22 -8.89 1.89 5.80
CA LYS A 22 -7.61 2.48 5.39
C LYS A 22 -6.68 2.57 6.59
N ILE A 23 -5.46 2.06 6.46
CA ILE A 23 -4.48 2.01 7.56
C ILE A 23 -3.19 2.79 7.30
N LYS A 24 -2.88 3.05 6.02
CA LYS A 24 -1.69 3.79 5.58
C LYS A 24 -1.98 4.55 4.32
N ILE A 25 -1.52 5.80 4.23
CA ILE A 25 -1.37 6.54 2.98
C ILE A 25 0.11 6.46 2.57
N LEU A 26 0.42 5.76 1.48
CA LEU A 26 1.79 5.66 0.97
C LEU A 26 2.14 6.84 0.07
N ILE A 27 1.20 7.26 -0.78
CA ILE A 27 1.36 8.39 -1.68
C ILE A 27 0.05 9.16 -1.75
N SER A 28 0.13 10.49 -1.66
CA SER A 28 -0.99 11.41 -1.94
C SER A 28 -0.44 12.67 -2.59
N LYS A 29 -0.04 12.55 -3.86
CA LYS A 29 0.55 13.67 -4.62
C LYS A 29 0.42 13.48 -6.13
N LYS A 30 0.68 14.56 -6.86
CA LYS A 30 0.84 14.55 -8.32
C LYS A 30 2.11 13.83 -8.72
N GLN A 31 2.02 12.97 -9.73
CA GLN A 31 3.15 12.21 -10.30
C GLN A 31 3.21 12.40 -11.80
N THR A 32 4.42 12.33 -12.36
CA THR A 32 4.69 12.37 -13.81
C THR A 32 4.40 11.00 -14.46
N PRO A 33 4.35 10.92 -15.80
CA PRO A 33 4.27 9.62 -16.48
C PRO A 33 5.50 8.76 -16.16
N GLY A 34 5.32 7.44 -16.08
CA GLY A 34 6.40 6.50 -15.81
C GLY A 34 5.96 5.24 -15.08
N THR A 35 6.92 4.32 -14.90
CA THR A 35 6.75 3.10 -14.10
C THR A 35 7.22 3.35 -12.68
N TYR A 36 6.43 2.92 -11.70
CA TYR A 36 6.70 3.10 -10.29
C TYR A 36 6.69 1.74 -9.58
N SER A 37 7.67 1.52 -8.71
CA SER A 37 7.71 0.38 -7.79
C SER A 37 7.84 0.89 -6.36
N ILE A 38 6.95 0.41 -5.50
CA ILE A 38 6.85 0.84 -4.09
C ILE A 38 6.84 -0.39 -3.20
N ILE A 39 7.66 -0.33 -2.15
CA ILE A 39 7.70 -1.30 -1.07
C ILE A 39 7.05 -0.64 0.15
N TRP A 40 6.17 -1.39 0.81
CA TRP A 40 5.63 -1.01 2.11
C TRP A 40 6.25 -1.93 3.15
N ASP A 41 6.68 -1.34 4.25
CA ASP A 41 7.39 -1.95 5.37
C ASP A 41 6.47 -2.60 6.42
N GLY A 42 5.16 -2.42 6.29
CA GLY A 42 4.20 -2.91 7.28
C GLY A 42 3.81 -1.88 8.33
N GLU A 43 4.21 -0.61 8.19
CA GLU A 43 3.82 0.44 9.15
C GLU A 43 2.48 1.10 8.81
N MET A 44 1.68 1.38 9.85
CA MET A 44 0.47 2.20 9.78
C MET A 44 0.79 3.70 9.78
N ASP A 45 -0.21 4.55 9.55
CA ASP A 45 -0.05 6.02 9.58
C ASP A 45 0.39 6.55 10.96
N ASN A 46 0.10 5.81 12.03
CA ASN A 46 0.50 6.15 13.39
C ASN A 46 1.92 5.65 13.77
N GLY A 47 2.68 5.08 12.83
CA GLY A 47 4.02 4.56 13.05
C GLY A 47 4.08 3.21 13.77
N MET A 48 2.95 2.58 14.08
CA MET A 48 2.93 1.22 14.62
C MET A 48 2.93 0.19 13.49
N ASN A 49 3.53 -0.97 13.76
CA ASN A 49 3.47 -2.12 12.85
C ASN A 49 2.05 -2.66 12.74
N THR A 50 1.67 -3.05 11.53
CA THR A 50 0.42 -3.77 11.31
C THR A 50 0.49 -5.17 11.91
N PRO A 51 -0.62 -5.69 12.46
CA PRO A 51 -0.72 -7.10 12.80
C PRO A 51 -0.47 -8.00 11.58
N SER A 52 -0.08 -9.23 11.82
CA SER A 52 -0.05 -10.28 10.81
C SER A 52 -1.43 -10.45 10.17
N GLY A 53 -1.51 -10.43 8.84
CA GLY A 53 -2.78 -10.60 8.16
C GLY A 53 -2.76 -10.14 6.71
N MET A 54 -3.85 -10.37 6.00
CA MET A 54 -3.96 -9.94 4.61
C MET A 54 -4.31 -8.46 4.51
N TYR A 55 -3.59 -7.75 3.65
CA TYR A 55 -3.81 -6.35 3.32
C TYR A 55 -3.93 -6.21 1.82
N PHE A 56 -4.51 -5.12 1.35
CA PHE A 56 -4.51 -4.77 -0.06
C PHE A 56 -4.24 -3.29 -0.25
N TYR A 57 -3.66 -2.95 -1.40
CA TYR A 57 -3.47 -1.57 -1.79
C TYR A 57 -4.53 -1.13 -2.79
N ARG A 58 -4.83 0.16 -2.80
CA ARG A 58 -5.66 0.80 -3.82
C ARG A 58 -4.89 1.96 -4.42
N LEU A 59 -4.72 1.94 -5.73
CA LEU A 59 -4.26 3.09 -6.50
C LEU A 59 -5.47 3.82 -7.08
N LYS A 60 -5.69 5.05 -6.65
CA LYS A 60 -6.72 5.93 -7.18
C LYS A 60 -6.05 7.06 -7.95
N THR A 61 -6.55 7.32 -9.15
CA THR A 61 -6.25 8.55 -9.90
C THR A 61 -7.56 9.28 -10.18
N HIS A 62 -7.49 10.57 -10.52
CA HIS A 62 -8.70 11.34 -10.87
C HIS A 62 -9.45 10.77 -12.08
N ARG A 63 -8.77 10.03 -12.98
CA ARG A 63 -9.33 9.57 -14.25
C ARG A 63 -9.68 8.08 -14.29
N PHE A 64 -9.11 7.26 -13.40
CA PHE A 64 -9.45 5.85 -13.24
C PHE A 64 -9.10 5.35 -11.84
N THR A 65 -9.86 4.38 -11.34
CA THR A 65 -9.53 3.62 -10.13
C THR A 65 -9.14 2.21 -10.57
N GLU A 66 -7.92 1.77 -10.25
CA GLU A 66 -7.48 0.40 -10.46
C GLU A 66 -7.28 -0.28 -9.10
N ILE A 67 -8.03 -1.35 -8.85
CA ILE A 67 -7.86 -2.19 -7.67
C ILE A 67 -7.13 -3.44 -8.12
N LYS A 68 -5.84 -3.57 -7.79
CA LYS A 68 -5.10 -4.81 -8.00
C LYS A 68 -5.07 -5.60 -6.71
N LYS A 69 -5.61 -6.82 -6.75
CA LYS A 69 -5.55 -7.81 -5.66
C LYS A 69 -4.19 -8.51 -5.69
N ASN A 70 -3.12 -7.76 -5.54
CA ASN A 70 -1.77 -8.31 -5.47
C ASN A 70 -1.16 -7.84 -4.15
N VAL A 71 -0.51 -8.77 -3.44
CA VAL A 71 0.12 -8.64 -2.11
C VAL A 71 -0.77 -9.20 -0.98
N VAL A 72 -0.47 -10.43 -0.59
CA VAL A 72 -0.68 -10.94 0.78
C VAL A 72 0.61 -10.63 1.53
N LEU A 73 0.52 -9.95 2.68
CA LEU A 73 1.66 -9.76 3.58
C LEU A 73 1.48 -10.66 4.79
N GLU A 74 2.11 -11.83 4.78
CA GLU A 74 2.23 -12.63 5.99
C GLU A 74 3.39 -12.05 6.81
N ILE A 75 3.07 -11.22 7.80
CA ILE A 75 4.05 -10.89 8.84
C ILE A 75 4.14 -12.13 9.72
N VAL A 76 5.15 -12.96 9.53
CA VAL A 76 5.46 -14.00 10.52
C VAL A 76 6.00 -13.26 11.74
N SER A 77 5.25 -13.30 12.84
CA SER A 77 5.75 -12.85 14.13
C SER A 77 7.03 -13.63 14.43
N ASN A 78 8.18 -12.95 14.42
CA ASN A 78 9.43 -13.54 14.84
C ASN A 78 9.44 -13.63 16.38
N ASP A 79 8.64 -14.54 16.92
CA ASP A 79 8.70 -14.97 18.32
C ASP A 79 9.89 -15.90 18.51
N GLN A 80 11.10 -15.43 18.20
CA GLN A 80 12.35 -15.98 18.71
C GLN A 80 13.40 -14.87 18.86
N MET A 81 13.38 -14.20 20.02
CA MET A 81 14.59 -13.91 20.80
C MET A 81 14.22 -13.29 22.15
N ASN A 82 14.35 -14.09 23.22
CA ASN A 82 15.04 -13.78 24.47
C ASN A 82 14.55 -14.71 25.61
N ILE A 83 15.19 -15.88 25.71
CA ILE A 83 15.64 -16.44 27.00
C ILE A 83 17.14 -16.70 26.83
#